data_AF-A0AAP8T2Q4-F1
#
_entry.id   AF-A0AAP8T2Q4-F1
#
_cell.length_a   1.000
_cell.length_b   1.000
_cell.length_c   1.000
_cell.angle_alpha   90.00
_cell.angle_beta   90.00
_cell.angle_gamma   90.00
#
_symmetry.space_group_name_H-M   'P 1'
#
loop_
_entity.id
_entity.type
_entity.pdbx_description
1 polymer ?
#
loop_
_entity_poly.entity_id
_entity_poly.type
_entity_poly.pdbx_seq_one_letter_code
_entity_poly.pdbx_strand_id
1 'polypeptide(L)'
;AFKLSGLSVADVDAGAGSISVTLTVGSGSLTAATAGSVSVSGSGTSSIVLTGTLANINTYLATVANQPTYTPIANANGTVTLTMLTNDGGNTGTGGALSDSDTININITALNDTPVNTLPASYTTNEDTA
;
A
#
# COMPACT_ATOMS: atom_id res chain seq x y z
N ALA A 1 -0.94 5.50 8.06
CA ALA A 1 -1.38 4.69 6.91
C ALA A 1 -1.73 5.61 5.75
N PHE A 2 -1.37 5.27 4.52
CA PHE A 2 -1.51 6.09 3.32
C PHE A 2 -2.43 5.39 2.32
N LYS A 3 -3.42 6.09 1.77
CA LYS A 3 -4.23 5.55 0.67
C LYS A 3 -3.44 5.57 -0.62
N LEU A 4 -3.48 4.46 -1.36
CA LEU A 4 -2.85 4.35 -2.66
C LEU A 4 -3.81 4.86 -3.72
N SER A 5 -3.66 6.15 -4.06
CA SER A 5 -4.48 6.86 -5.05
C SER A 5 -3.75 7.03 -6.38
N GLY A 6 -4.48 7.26 -7.47
CA GLY A 6 -3.91 7.49 -8.80
C GLY A 6 -3.44 6.21 -9.51
N LEU A 7 -3.74 5.03 -8.95
CA LEU A 7 -3.51 3.76 -9.61
C LEU A 7 -4.58 3.51 -10.68
N SER A 8 -4.17 3.07 -11.86
CA SER A 8 -5.06 2.65 -12.94
C SER A 8 -4.37 1.60 -13.79
N VAL A 9 -5.15 0.71 -14.38
CA VAL A 9 -4.69 -0.27 -15.36
C VAL A 9 -5.16 0.17 -16.74
N ALA A 10 -4.26 0.15 -17.73
CA ALA A 10 -4.61 0.28 -19.13
C ALA A 10 -4.13 -0.97 -19.86
N ASP A 11 -5.07 -1.82 -20.26
CA ASP A 11 -4.78 -3.03 -21.01
C ASP A 11 -5.81 -3.15 -22.14
N VAL A 12 -5.31 -3.12 -23.38
CA VAL A 12 -6.14 -3.18 -24.59
C VAL A 12 -6.70 -4.59 -24.83
N ASP A 13 -6.01 -5.61 -24.34
CA ASP A 13 -6.27 -7.02 -24.60
C ASP A 13 -6.96 -7.74 -23.41
N ALA A 14 -7.20 -7.04 -22.30
CA ALA A 14 -8.01 -7.56 -21.19
C ALA A 14 -9.45 -7.95 -21.60
N GLY A 15 -9.99 -7.31 -22.64
CA GLY A 15 -11.35 -7.56 -23.13
C GLY A 15 -12.40 -7.47 -22.01
N ALA A 16 -13.32 -8.43 -21.97
CA ALA A 16 -14.31 -8.59 -20.88
C ALA A 16 -13.87 -9.61 -19.81
N GLY A 17 -12.65 -10.14 -19.91
CA GLY A 17 -12.15 -11.18 -19.04
C GLY A 17 -11.68 -10.65 -17.68
N SER A 18 -11.42 -11.58 -16.76
CA SER A 18 -10.84 -11.24 -15.47
C SER A 18 -9.34 -11.13 -15.59
N ILE A 19 -8.78 -10.04 -15.07
CA ILE A 19 -7.34 -9.82 -14.94
C ILE A 19 -6.93 -9.93 -13.47
N SER A 20 -5.62 -9.99 -13.22
CA SER A 20 -5.04 -10.01 -11.89
C SER A 20 -4.05 -8.87 -11.73
N VAL A 21 -4.19 -8.07 -10.70
CA VAL A 21 -3.25 -6.99 -10.33
C VAL A 21 -2.61 -7.32 -9.01
N THR A 22 -1.30 -7.51 -9.01
CA THR A 22 -0.50 -7.72 -7.79
C THR A 22 0.15 -6.41 -7.38
N LEU A 23 -0.13 -5.97 -6.15
CA LEU A 23 0.52 -4.82 -5.53
C LEU A 23 1.50 -5.29 -4.47
N THR A 24 2.75 -4.86 -4.56
CA THR A 24 3.83 -5.29 -3.66
C THR A 24 4.62 -4.10 -3.14
N VAL A 25 4.94 -4.11 -1.85
CA VAL A 25 5.86 -3.15 -1.22
C VAL A 25 7.06 -3.87 -0.60
N GLY A 26 8.23 -3.23 -0.63
CA GLY A 26 9.45 -3.79 -0.03
C GLY A 26 9.46 -3.83 1.51
N SER A 27 8.63 -3.01 2.17
CA SER A 27 8.51 -2.97 3.63
C SER A 27 7.13 -2.43 4.05
N GLY A 28 6.65 -2.82 5.23
CA GLY A 28 5.31 -2.49 5.71
C GLY A 28 4.24 -3.47 5.22
N SER A 29 2.97 -3.07 5.27
CA SER A 29 1.84 -3.89 4.87
C SER A 29 0.84 -3.13 4.01
N LEU A 30 0.11 -3.87 3.19
CA LEU A 30 -0.97 -3.43 2.34
C LEU A 30 -2.27 -4.04 2.84
N THR A 31 -3.28 -3.20 3.09
CA THR A 31 -4.63 -3.63 3.44
C THR A 31 -5.61 -3.19 2.37
N ALA A 32 -6.48 -4.10 1.97
CA ALA A 32 -7.55 -3.87 1.02
C ALA A 32 -8.72 -4.79 1.35
N ALA A 33 -9.93 -4.39 0.96
CA ALA A 33 -11.15 -5.16 1.17
C ALA A 33 -11.79 -5.51 -0.17
N THR A 34 -12.35 -6.71 -0.28
CA THR A 34 -13.17 -7.12 -1.43
C THR A 34 -14.38 -6.20 -1.56
N ALA A 35 -14.55 -5.55 -2.72
CA ALA A 35 -15.66 -4.66 -3.02
C ALA A 35 -15.81 -4.48 -4.54
N GLY A 36 -16.97 -4.01 -5.01
CA GLY A 36 -17.17 -3.63 -6.42
C GLY A 36 -16.84 -4.73 -7.43
N SER A 37 -17.11 -6.00 -7.07
CA SER A 37 -16.78 -7.18 -7.88
C SER A 37 -15.27 -7.38 -8.14
N VAL A 38 -14.42 -6.85 -7.26
CA VAL A 38 -12.99 -7.14 -7.18
C VAL A 38 -12.74 -7.98 -5.92
N SER A 39 -12.16 -9.17 -6.09
CA SER A 39 -11.71 -9.99 -4.98
C SER A 39 -10.30 -9.62 -4.57
N VAL A 40 -10.05 -9.57 -3.25
CA VAL A 40 -8.74 -9.27 -2.67
C VAL A 40 -8.20 -10.51 -1.94
N SER A 41 -6.93 -10.83 -2.18
CA SER A 41 -6.18 -11.79 -1.37
C SER A 41 -4.87 -11.17 -0.85
N GLY A 42 -4.30 -11.76 0.21
CA GLY A 42 -3.04 -11.28 0.81
C GLY A 42 -3.16 -10.02 1.69
N SER A 43 -4.39 -9.54 1.96
CA SER A 43 -4.63 -8.34 2.78
C SER A 43 -3.97 -8.46 4.15
N GLY A 44 -3.27 -7.40 4.58
CA GLY A 44 -2.48 -7.37 5.80
C GLY A 44 -1.02 -7.79 5.62
N THR A 45 -0.60 -8.19 4.43
CA THR A 45 0.80 -8.56 4.10
C THR A 45 1.46 -7.50 3.21
N SER A 46 2.72 -7.70 2.82
CA SER A 46 3.43 -6.80 1.89
C SER A 46 3.01 -6.97 0.42
N SER A 47 2.17 -7.96 0.11
CA SER A 47 1.71 -8.26 -1.24
C SER A 47 0.21 -8.58 -1.25
N ILE A 48 -0.57 -7.85 -2.04
CA ILE A 48 -1.99 -8.14 -2.26
C ILE A 48 -2.25 -8.43 -3.73
N VAL A 49 -3.25 -9.26 -3.99
CA VAL A 49 -3.72 -9.54 -5.35
C VAL A 49 -5.17 -9.11 -5.46
N LEU A 50 -5.45 -8.25 -6.44
CA LEU A 50 -6.78 -7.81 -6.84
C LEU A 50 -7.16 -8.60 -8.10
N THR A 51 -8.33 -9.23 -8.10
CA THR A 51 -8.82 -9.98 -9.27
C THR A 51 -10.22 -9.51 -9.62
N GLY A 52 -10.43 -9.21 -10.90
CA GLY A 52 -11.70 -8.73 -11.44
C GLY A 52 -11.54 -8.31 -12.89
N THR A 53 -12.60 -7.81 -13.51
CA THR A 53 -12.49 -7.23 -14.87
C THR A 53 -11.70 -5.91 -14.83
N LEU A 54 -11.12 -5.52 -15.96
CA LEU A 54 -10.41 -4.25 -16.10
C LEU A 54 -11.26 -3.05 -15.60
N ALA A 55 -12.54 -3.00 -16.00
CA ALA A 55 -13.46 -1.96 -15.59
C ALA A 55 -13.72 -1.94 -14.08
N ASN A 56 -13.89 -3.12 -13.46
CA ASN A 56 -14.12 -3.24 -12.02
C ASN A 56 -12.88 -2.83 -11.23
N ILE A 57 -11.68 -3.24 -11.66
CA ILE A 57 -10.42 -2.84 -11.02
C ILE A 57 -10.21 -1.34 -11.11
N ASN A 58 -10.40 -0.72 -12.28
CA ASN A 58 -10.27 0.73 -12.41
C ASN A 58 -11.30 1.48 -11.56
N THR A 59 -12.54 0.99 -11.48
CA THR A 59 -13.57 1.56 -10.60
C THR A 59 -13.20 1.42 -9.11
N TYR A 60 -12.66 0.26 -8.74
CA TYR A 60 -12.18 -0.03 -7.39
C TYR A 60 -11.06 0.93 -6.97
N LEU A 61 -10.04 1.11 -7.82
CA LEU A 61 -8.91 2.00 -7.57
C LEU A 61 -9.29 3.49 -7.59
N ALA A 62 -10.29 3.87 -8.41
CA ALA A 62 -10.83 5.24 -8.42
C ALA A 62 -11.68 5.56 -7.19
N THR A 63 -12.31 4.56 -6.58
CA THR A 63 -13.21 4.76 -5.43
C THR A 63 -12.40 4.90 -4.13
N VAL A 64 -12.37 6.11 -3.57
CA VAL A 64 -11.60 6.45 -2.35
C VAL A 64 -11.89 5.51 -1.16
N ALA A 65 -13.10 4.99 -1.03
CA ALA A 65 -13.47 4.05 0.04
C ALA A 65 -12.86 2.64 -0.15
N ASN A 66 -12.53 2.27 -1.39
CA ASN A 66 -12.04 0.94 -1.75
C ASN A 66 -10.52 0.90 -1.96
N GLN A 67 -9.87 2.05 -2.14
CA GLN A 67 -8.43 2.13 -2.40
C GLN A 67 -7.61 1.33 -1.38
N PRO A 68 -6.64 0.51 -1.85
CA PRO A 68 -5.69 -0.15 -0.97
C PRO A 68 -4.95 0.86 -0.10
N THR A 69 -4.65 0.45 1.13
CA THR A 69 -4.00 1.28 2.13
C THR A 69 -2.63 0.70 2.49
N TYR A 70 -1.60 1.53 2.40
CA TYR A 70 -0.26 1.19 2.84
C TYR A 70 -0.03 1.60 4.31
N THR A 71 0.49 0.68 5.11
CA THR A 71 0.90 0.92 6.49
C THR A 71 2.40 0.70 6.63
N PRO A 72 3.19 1.74 6.93
CA PRO A 72 4.62 1.59 7.14
C PRO A 72 4.91 0.83 8.45
N ILE A 73 6.12 0.28 8.57
CA ILE A 73 6.63 -0.24 9.85
C ILE A 73 6.72 0.93 10.84
N ALA A 74 6.54 0.65 12.13
CA ALA A 74 6.69 1.66 13.18
C ALA A 74 8.04 2.39 13.05
N ASN A 75 8.01 3.72 13.18
CA ASN A 75 9.17 4.62 13.07
C ASN A 75 9.88 4.61 11.70
N ALA A 76 9.29 4.02 10.66
CA ALA A 76 9.86 4.09 9.32
C ALA A 76 9.83 5.52 8.76
N ASN A 77 10.84 5.85 7.98
CA ASN A 77 11.01 7.11 7.28
C ASN A 77 11.71 6.88 5.94
N GLY A 78 11.57 7.81 5.00
CA GLY A 78 12.16 7.71 3.66
C GLY A 78 11.16 7.17 2.63
N THR A 79 11.66 6.56 1.55
CA THR A 79 10.83 6.15 0.41
C THR A 79 10.69 4.64 0.34
N VAL A 80 9.48 4.15 0.08
CA VAL A 80 9.18 2.74 -0.22
C VAL A 80 8.59 2.65 -1.62
N THR A 81 9.13 1.76 -2.44
CA THR A 81 8.60 1.50 -3.78
C THR A 81 7.41 0.54 -3.69
N LEU A 82 6.29 0.97 -4.25
CA LEU A 82 5.15 0.14 -4.61
C LEU A 82 5.35 -0.35 -6.04
N THR A 83 5.30 -1.65 -6.24
CA THR A 83 5.26 -2.28 -7.56
C THR A 83 3.85 -2.77 -7.84
N MET A 84 3.35 -2.48 -9.03
CA MET A 84 2.06 -2.95 -9.54
C MET A 84 2.30 -3.82 -10.76
N LEU A 85 1.96 -5.09 -10.67
CA LEU A 85 2.06 -6.05 -11.76
C LEU A 85 0.65 -6.44 -12.20
N THR A 86 0.29 -6.08 -13.43
CA THR A 86 -0.96 -6.48 -14.06
C THR A 86 -0.71 -7.71 -14.90
N ASN A 87 -1.57 -8.73 -14.82
CA ASN A 87 -1.59 -9.89 -15.70
C ASN A 87 -2.97 -10.04 -16.34
N ASP A 88 -3.00 -10.11 -17.66
CA ASP A 88 -4.20 -10.09 -18.48
C ASP A 88 -4.90 -11.46 -18.60
N GLY A 89 -4.36 -12.52 -17.99
CA GLY A 89 -4.88 -13.89 -18.06
C GLY A 89 -4.94 -14.51 -19.46
N GLY A 90 -4.40 -13.84 -20.48
CA GLY A 90 -4.50 -14.23 -21.89
C GLY A 90 -5.91 -14.11 -22.46
N ASN A 91 -6.70 -13.16 -21.95
CA ASN A 91 -8.13 -13.02 -22.24
C ASN A 91 -8.41 -12.76 -23.73
N THR A 92 -7.72 -11.80 -24.36
CA THR A 92 -7.80 -11.55 -25.81
C THR A 92 -6.40 -11.21 -26.37
N GLY A 93 -6.26 -11.06 -27.69
CA GLY A 93 -4.96 -10.79 -28.33
C GLY A 93 -4.13 -12.05 -28.66
N THR A 94 -3.13 -11.88 -29.52
CA THR A 94 -2.18 -12.95 -29.87
C THR A 94 -0.97 -12.89 -28.92
N GLY A 95 -0.75 -13.91 -28.09
CA GLY A 95 0.40 -13.92 -27.19
C GLY A 95 0.24 -14.76 -25.91
N GLY A 96 -1.00 -15.14 -25.56
CA GLY A 96 -1.28 -15.79 -24.27
C GLY A 96 -1.26 -14.77 -23.14
N ALA A 97 -1.08 -15.22 -21.89
CA ALA A 97 -1.08 -14.31 -20.76
C ALA A 97 0.19 -13.43 -20.73
N LEU A 98 0.00 -12.12 -20.83
CA LEU A 98 1.05 -11.11 -20.72
C LEU A 98 0.92 -10.34 -19.41
N SER A 99 2.04 -9.77 -18.96
CA SER A 99 2.06 -8.93 -17.76
C SER A 99 2.75 -7.60 -18.02
N ASP A 100 2.23 -6.55 -17.38
CA ASP A 100 2.82 -5.21 -17.37
C ASP A 100 3.14 -4.77 -15.93
N SER A 101 4.24 -4.04 -15.75
CA SER A 101 4.77 -3.70 -14.42
C SER A 101 5.05 -2.21 -14.29
N ASP A 102 4.33 -1.57 -13.36
CA ASP A 102 4.51 -0.17 -12.97
C ASP A 102 5.14 -0.06 -11.57
N THR A 103 5.82 1.06 -11.32
CA THR A 103 6.34 1.38 -9.99
C THR A 103 6.02 2.81 -9.58
N ILE A 104 5.65 2.99 -8.31
CA ILE A 104 5.36 4.29 -7.71
C ILE A 104 6.08 4.38 -6.37
N ASN A 105 6.65 5.54 -6.09
CA ASN A 105 7.31 5.82 -4.82
C ASN A 105 6.32 6.34 -3.78
N ILE A 106 6.32 5.72 -2.60
CA ILE A 106 5.59 6.17 -1.41
C ILE A 106 6.57 6.88 -0.48
N ASN A 107 6.36 8.17 -0.23
CA ASN A 107 7.20 8.95 0.67
C ASN A 107 6.63 8.93 2.09
N ILE A 108 7.42 8.42 3.04
CA ILE A 108 7.12 8.35 4.47
C ILE A 108 7.86 9.48 5.18
N THR A 109 7.12 10.48 5.63
CA THR A 109 7.66 11.57 6.45
C THR A 109 7.89 11.07 7.88
N ALA A 110 9.11 11.21 8.40
CA ALA A 110 9.39 10.95 9.81
C ALA A 110 8.54 11.87 10.70
N LEU A 111 7.92 11.32 11.74
CA LEU A 111 7.42 12.11 12.84
C LEU A 111 8.60 12.41 13.78
N ASN A 112 8.89 13.68 14.02
CA ASN A 112 9.89 14.08 15.00
C ASN A 112 9.22 14.16 16.38
N ASP A 113 9.53 13.25 17.29
CA ASP A 113 9.02 13.30 18.66
C ASP A 113 9.77 14.39 19.45
N THR A 114 9.03 15.20 20.22
CA THR A 114 9.63 16.20 21.10
C THR A 114 10.35 15.52 22.28
N PRO A 115 11.54 15.98 22.68
CA PRO A 115 12.23 15.41 23.84
C PRO A 115 11.39 15.58 25.11
N VAL A 116 11.09 14.46 25.78
CA VAL A 116 10.41 14.47 27.08
C VAL A 116 11.47 14.51 28.18
N ASN A 117 11.56 15.63 28.88
CA ASN A 117 12.38 15.76 30.09
C ASN A 117 11.51 15.54 31.33
N THR A 118 11.49 14.33 31.88
CA THR A 118 10.89 14.07 33.19
C THR A 118 11.90 14.46 34.26
N LEU A 119 11.87 15.72 34.72
CA LEU A 119 12.60 16.08 35.94
C LEU A 119 11.96 15.37 37.14
N PRO A 120 12.75 14.81 38.06
CA PRO A 120 12.27 14.44 39.39
C PRO A 120 11.65 15.66 40.08
N ALA A 121 10.48 15.48 40.70
CA ALA A 121 9.75 16.55 41.39
C ALA A 121 10.43 17.04 42.70
N SER A 122 11.54 16.43 43.10
CA SER A 122 12.30 16.86 44.27
C SER A 122 13.76 16.45 44.15
N TYR A 123 14.65 17.44 44.18
CA TYR A 123 16.03 17.26 44.62
C TYR A 123 16.09 17.75 46.07
N THR A 124 16.14 16.84 47.03
CA THR A 124 16.56 17.20 48.39
C THR A 124 18.05 16.97 48.47
N THR A 125 18.83 18.04 48.46
CA THR A 125 20.21 17.99 48.90
C THR A 125 20.20 18.12 50.41
N ASN A 126 20.67 17.11 51.13
CA ASN A 126 21.08 17.32 52.51
C ASN A 126 22.38 18.13 52.46
N GLU A 127 22.29 19.46 52.58
CA GLU A 127 23.48 20.19 53.04
C GLU A 127 23.70 19.80 54.50
N ASP A 128 24.81 19.11 54.74
CA ASP A 128 25.28 18.83 56.08
C ASP A 128 25.74 20.16 56.70
N THR A 129 25.20 20.45 57.88
CA THR A 129 25.53 21.65 58.64
C THR A 129 26.73 21.32 59.52
N ALA A 130 27.88 21.93 59.23
CA ALA A 130 29.02 22.00 60.15
C ALA A 130 29.22 23.45 60.61
#